data_AF-A0AAU4YYQ3-F1
#
_entry.id   AF-A0AAU4YYQ3-F1
#
_cell.length_a   1.000
_cell.length_b   1.000
_cell.length_c   1.000
_cell.angle_alpha   90.00
_cell.angle_beta   90.00
_cell.angle_gamma   90.00
#
_symmetry.space_group_name_H-M   'P 1'
#
loop_
_entity.id
_entity.type
_entity.pdbx_description
1 polymer ?
#
loop_
_entity_poly.entity_id
_entity_poly.type
_entity_poly.pdbx_seq_one_letter_code
_entity_poly.pdbx_strand_id
1 'polypeptide(L)' 'MPQYLTVGHLLRQLQEIDPNLPIRLAVNPDFPFAHYVGAEVVVRDGTAFIADDGQEGYLPTAVSDVLAWA' A
#
# COMPACT_ATOMS: atom_id res chain seq x y z
N MET A 1 9.90 15.60 -7.20
CA MET A 1 10.54 14.75 -6.17
C MET A 1 9.52 13.70 -5.79
N PRO A 2 9.87 12.40 -5.72
CA PRO A 2 8.91 11.41 -5.28
C PRO A 2 8.50 11.79 -3.85
N GLN A 3 7.22 12.07 -3.64
CA GLN A 3 6.71 12.37 -2.32
C GLN A 3 6.38 11.03 -1.68
N TYR A 4 7.32 10.46 -0.93
CA TYR A 4 7.06 9.23 -0.20
C TYR A 4 5.83 9.44 0.70
N LEU A 5 4.79 8.64 0.47
CA LEU A 5 3.67 8.59 1.39
C LEU A 5 4.19 7.99 2.70
N THR A 6 4.17 8.79 3.77
CA THR A 6 4.55 8.30 5.09
C THR A 6 3.38 7.56 5.72
N VAL A 7 3.65 6.75 6.75
CA VAL A 7 2.60 6.13 7.58
C VAL A 7 1.64 7.20 8.12
N GLY A 8 2.15 8.36 8.55
CA GLY A 8 1.31 9.45 9.05
C GLY A 8 0.39 10.06 7.98
N HIS A 9 0.86 10.15 6.73
CA HIS A 9 0.03 10.60 5.61
C HIS A 9 -1.07 9.58 5.31
N LEU A 10 -0.74 8.28 5.27
CA LEU A 10 -1.72 7.23 5.05
C LEU A 10 -2.76 7.17 6.17
N LEU A 11 -2.34 7.23 7.44
CA LEU A 11 -3.26 7.21 8.58
C LEU A 11 -4.26 8.35 8.54
N ARG A 12 -3.82 9.56 8.18
CA ARG A 12 -4.71 10.71 8.04
C ARG A 12 -5.80 10.44 7.00
N GLN A 13 -5.42 9.93 5.83
CA GLN A 13 -6.39 9.61 4.77
C GLN A 13 -7.35 8.49 5.20
N LEU A 14 -6.86 7.45 5.88
CA LEU A 14 -7.71 6.36 6.37
C LEU A 14 -8.67 6.79 7.48
N GLN A 15 -8.28 7.76 8.31
CA GLN A 15 -9.15 8.31 9.36
C GLN A 15 -10.29 9.17 8.80
N GLU A 16 -10.18 9.62 7.55
CA GLU A 16 -11.19 10.46 6.89
C GLU A 16 -12.27 9.64 6.16
N ILE A 17 -12.13 8.31 6.04
CA ILE A 17 -13.10 7.41 5.39
C ILE A 17 -13.84 6.54 6.43
N ASP A 18 -14.97 5.92 6.02
CA ASP A 18 -15.73 5.02 6.91
C ASP A 18 -14.85 3.83 7.34
N PRO A 19 -14.59 3.66 8.64
CA PRO A 19 -13.68 2.62 9.16
C PRO A 19 -14.20 1.20 8.95
N ASN A 20 -15.45 1.02 8.53
CA ASN A 20 -16.03 -0.29 8.24
C ASN A 20 -15.88 -0.71 6.78
N LEU A 21 -15.29 0.13 5.92
CA LEU A 21 -15.07 -0.22 4.53
C LEU A 21 -13.99 -1.29 4.40
N PRO A 22 -14.18 -2.30 3.53
CA PRO A 22 -13.11 -3.20 3.15
C PRO A 22 -12.01 -2.42 2.42
N ILE A 23 -10.76 -2.73 2.74
CA ILE A 23 -9.58 -2.16 2.10
C ILE A 23 -8.89 -3.20 1.22
N ARG A 24 -8.43 -2.79 0.04
CA ARG A 24 -7.68 -3.63 -0.91
C ARG A 24 -6.42 -2.93 -1.37
N LEU A 25 -5.32 -3.67 -1.43
CA LEU A 25 -4.10 -3.27 -2.11
C LEU A 25 -4.17 -3.75 -3.57
N ALA A 26 -4.06 -2.83 -4.53
CA ALA A 26 -3.99 -3.17 -5.94
C ALA A 26 -2.53 -3.39 -6.33
N VAL A 27 -2.18 -4.61 -6.75
CA VAL A 27 -0.80 -5.01 -7.07
C VAL A 27 -0.76 -5.79 -8.39
N ASN A 28 0.35 -5.71 -9.13
CA ASN A 28 0.67 -6.61 -10.25
C ASN A 28 2.17 -6.94 -10.35
N PRO A 29 2.74 -7.86 -9.53
CA PRO A 29 4.14 -8.26 -9.69
C PRO A 29 4.38 -9.79 -9.73
N ASP A 30 5.47 -10.18 -10.39
CA ASP A 30 5.95 -11.57 -10.50
C ASP A 30 7.02 -11.95 -9.43
N PHE A 31 7.49 -11.00 -8.60
CA PHE A 31 8.65 -11.16 -7.69
C PHE A 31 8.48 -10.40 -6.35
N PRO A 32 9.21 -10.77 -5.28
CA PRO A 32 9.09 -10.16 -3.95
C PRO A 32 9.88 -8.84 -3.83
N PHE A 33 9.32 -7.76 -4.36
CA PHE A 33 9.89 -6.43 -4.24
C PHE A 33 9.13 -5.57 -3.22
N ALA A 34 9.83 -4.54 -2.71
CA ALA A 34 9.24 -3.45 -1.97
C ALA A 34 8.67 -2.43 -2.96
N HIS A 35 7.44 -1.99 -2.66
CA HIS A 35 6.64 -1.14 -3.51
C HIS A 35 6.23 0.12 -2.76
N TYR A 36 6.26 1.25 -3.45
CA TYR A 36 5.67 2.48 -2.94
C TYR A 36 4.14 2.38 -3.01
N VAL A 37 3.46 3.06 -2.11
CA VAL A 37 1.99 3.19 -2.16
C VAL A 37 1.63 4.54 -2.76
N GLY A 38 0.59 4.53 -3.60
CA GLY A 38 0.04 5.71 -4.25
C GLY A 38 -0.32 6.79 -3.23
N ALA A 39 -0.17 8.05 -3.65
CA ALA A 39 -0.34 9.20 -2.78
C ALA A 39 -1.77 9.37 -2.23
N GLU A 40 -2.76 8.73 -2.84
CA GLU A 40 -4.18 8.86 -2.50
C GLU A 40 -4.86 7.50 -2.29
N VAL A 41 -5.69 7.42 -1.25
CA VAL A 41 -6.66 6.32 -1.05
C VAL A 41 -7.92 6.64 -1.85
N VAL A 42 -8.29 5.77 -2.79
CA VAL A 42 -9.48 5.96 -3.64
C VAL A 42 -10.62 5.09 -3.13
N VAL A 43 -11.80 5.69 -2.91
CA VAL A 43 -13.02 4.94 -2.55
C VAL A 43 -13.93 4.78 -3.76
N ARG A 44 -14.29 3.54 -4.08
CA ARG A 44 -15.22 3.22 -5.16
C ARG A 44 -16.06 1.99 -4.81
N ASP A 45 -17.36 2.06 -5.07
CA ASP A 45 -18.32 0.95 -4.88
C ASP A 45 -18.21 0.31 -3.48
N GLY A 46 -18.10 1.15 -2.45
CA GLY A 46 -18.00 0.71 -1.05
C GLY A 46 -16.68 0.00 -0.70
N THR A 47 -15.63 0.19 -1.49
CA THR A 47 -14.29 -0.37 -1.23
C THR A 47 -13.24 0.74 -1.30
N ALA A 48 -12.29 0.73 -0.36
CA ALA A 48 -11.10 1.58 -0.41
C ALA A 48 -9.94 0.86 -1.12
N PHE A 49 -9.26 1.57 -2.01
CA PHE A 49 -8.14 1.06 -2.80
C PHE A 49 -6.88 1.88 -2.53
N ILE A 50 -5.77 1.17 -2.29
CA ILE A 50 -4.42 1.73 -2.29
C ILE A 50 -3.72 1.21 -3.54
N ALA A 51 -3.21 2.12 -4.37
CA ALA A 51 -2.45 1.77 -5.56
C ALA A 51 -0.97 1.52 -5.25
N ASP A 52 -0.31 0.72 -6.09
CA ASP A 52 1.15 0.72 -6.22
C ASP A 52 1.64 2.04 -6.85
N ASP A 53 2.80 2.53 -6.41
CA ASP A 53 3.51 3.70 -6.97
C ASP A 53 4.96 3.34 -7.37
N GLY A 54 5.14 2.12 -7.86
CA GLY A 54 6.41 1.64 -8.37
C GLY A 54 7.31 0.96 -7.34
N GLN A 55 8.43 0.45 -7.84
CA GLN A 55 9.34 -0.43 -7.11
C GLN A 55 10.52 0.33 -6.50
N GLU A 56 10.85 0.03 -5.24
CA GLU A 56 12.06 0.51 -4.57
C GLU A 56 13.25 -0.45 -4.75
N GLY A 57 13.02 -1.76 -4.60
CA GLY A 57 14.07 -2.77 -4.55
C GLY A 57 13.57 -4.06 -3.93
N TYR A 58 14.44 -5.04 -3.69
CA TYR A 58 14.04 -6.30 -3.03
C TYR A 58 13.54 -6.03 -1.61
N LEU A 59 12.50 -6.76 -1.19
CA LEU A 59 12.07 -6.73 0.20
C LEU A 59 13.21 -7.20 1.12
N PRO A 60 13.43 -6.53 2.27
CA PRO A 60 14.31 -7.08 3.30
C PRO A 60 13.80 -8.46 3.75
N THR A 61 14.70 -9.43 3.94
CA THR A 61 14.36 -10.82 4.26
C THR A 61 13.45 -10.96 5.48
N ALA A 62 13.69 -10.17 6.53
CA ALA A 62 12.85 -10.18 7.72
C ALA A 62 11.38 -9.80 7.44
N VAL A 63 11.13 -8.97 6.42
CA VAL A 63 9.77 -8.56 6.03
C VAL A 63 9.10 -9.62 5.16
N SER A 64 9.83 -10.22 4.21
CA SER A 64 9.29 -11.31 3.38
C SER A 64 8.90 -12.54 4.22
N ASP A 65 9.69 -12.85 5.26
CA ASP A 65 9.41 -13.97 6.17
C ASP A 65 8.11 -13.75 6.95
N VAL A 66 7.88 -12.53 7.45
CA VAL A 66 6.64 -12.17 8.19
C VAL A 66 5.41 -12.22 7.29
N LEU A 67 5.57 -11.88 6.02
CA LEU A 67 4.50 -11.97 5.01
C LEU A 67 4.31 -13.40 4.47
N ALA A 68 5.16 -14.34 4.86
CA ALA A 68 5.20 -15.72 4.34
C ALA A 68 5.39 -15.79 2.81
N TRP A 69 6.26 -14.94 2.27
CA TRP A 69 6.58 -14.85 0.83
C TRP A 69 7.91 -15.51 0.46
N ALA A 70 8.46 -16.34 1.36
CA ALA A 70 9.70 -17.08 1.18
C ALA A 70 9.54 -18.29 0.24
#